data_AF-A0A944VVM7-F1
#
_entry.id   AF-A0A944VVM7-F1
#
_cell.length_a   1.000
_cell.length_b   1.000
_cell.length_c   1.000
_cell.angle_alpha   90.00
_cell.angle_beta   90.00
_cell.angle_gamma   90.00
#
_symmetry.space_group_name_H-M   'P 1'
#
loop_
_entity.id
_entity.type
_entity.pdbx_description
1 polymer ?
#
loop_
_entity_poly.entity_id
_entity_poly.type
_entity_poly.pdbx_seq_one_letter_code
_entity_poly.pdbx_strand_id
1 'polypeptide(L)'
;MDTLVTIYMGVFGVCLFGVMCFFVLDCYNSRKLYIYLKKTKYDRWCDLTTWGDLGPGVNNASKGISYMFNKLDNDDDFIRDQKMRIRFAFKMWLLMAVITFVYFAVGGYILLHIQSK
;
A
#
# COMPACT_ATOMS: atom_id res chain seq x y z
N MET A 1 13.74 -29.51 12.93
CA MET A 1 13.78 -28.12 12.41
C MET A 1 14.75 -27.37 13.27
N ASP A 2 15.82 -26.84 12.68
CA ASP A 2 16.84 -26.11 13.44
C ASP A 2 16.24 -24.82 14.01
N THR A 3 16.60 -24.49 15.26
CA THR A 3 16.13 -23.28 15.96
C THR A 3 16.28 -22.02 15.11
N LEU A 4 17.33 -21.96 14.29
CA LEU A 4 17.62 -20.87 13.37
C LEU A 4 16.57 -20.74 12.24
N VAL A 5 16.09 -21.86 11.69
CA VAL A 5 15.01 -21.87 10.68
C VAL A 5 13.69 -21.41 11.32
N THR A 6 13.39 -21.83 12.54
CA THR A 6 12.18 -21.39 13.25
C THR A 6 12.19 -19.89 13.52
N ILE A 7 13.32 -19.32 13.97
CA ILE A 7 13.48 -17.87 14.15
C ILE A 7 13.29 -17.14 12.83
N TYR A 8 13.89 -17.65 11.75
CA TYR A 8 13.80 -17.04 10.42
C TYR A 8 12.35 -16.98 9.91
N MET A 9 11.61 -18.08 10.02
CA MET A 9 10.20 -18.14 9.62
C MET A 9 9.31 -17.28 10.52
N GLY A 10 9.64 -17.15 11.80
CA GLY A 10 8.92 -16.27 12.74
C GLY A 10 9.05 -14.79 12.36
N VAL A 11 10.27 -14.31 12.11
CA VAL A 11 10.51 -12.92 11.66
C VAL A 11 9.81 -12.64 10.34
N PHE A 12 9.89 -13.59 9.40
CA PHE A 12 9.20 -13.49 8.11
C PHE A 12 7.68 -13.34 8.28
N GLY A 13 7.06 -14.13 9.15
CA GLY A 13 5.64 -14.04 9.47
C GLY A 13 5.24 -12.67 10.01
N VAL A 14 6.03 -12.10 10.92
CA VAL A 14 5.79 -10.76 11.49
C VAL A 14 5.91 -9.67 10.41
N CYS A 15 6.92 -9.77 9.54
CA CYS A 15 7.11 -8.83 8.44
C CYS A 15 5.96 -8.86 7.45
N LEU A 16 5.52 -10.05 7.02
CA LEU A 16 4.37 -10.22 6.13
C LEU A 16 3.09 -9.68 6.77
N PHE A 17 2.85 -9.97 8.04
CA PHE A 17 1.70 -9.44 8.76
C PHE A 17 1.70 -7.91 8.78
N GLY A 18 2.86 -7.29 9.05
CA GLY A 18 3.03 -5.85 8.99
C GLY A 18 2.70 -5.26 7.61
N VAL A 19 3.21 -5.86 6.54
CA VAL A 19 2.92 -5.47 5.14
C VAL A 19 1.40 -5.53 4.88
N MET A 20 0.72 -6.59 5.32
CA MET A 20 -0.73 -6.73 5.17
C MET A 20 -1.51 -5.68 5.96
N CYS A 21 -1.13 -5.38 7.21
CA CYS A 21 -1.78 -4.36 8.01
C CYS A 21 -1.74 -2.98 7.35
N PHE A 22 -0.57 -2.57 6.85
CA PHE A 22 -0.45 -1.27 6.17
C PHE A 22 -1.20 -1.25 4.83
N PHE A 23 -1.23 -2.35 4.09
CA PHE A 23 -2.02 -2.47 2.87
C PHE A 23 -3.53 -2.33 3.15
N VAL A 24 -4.05 -2.99 4.19
CA VAL A 24 -5.46 -2.87 4.59
C VAL A 24 -5.80 -1.44 5.03
N LEU A 25 -4.92 -0.80 5.80
CA LEU A 25 -5.09 0.61 6.19
C LEU A 25 -5.12 1.55 4.97
N ASP A 26 -4.24 1.34 4.00
CA ASP A 26 -4.21 2.11 2.76
C ASP A 26 -5.51 1.95 1.96
N CYS A 27 -5.97 0.72 1.80
CA CYS A 27 -7.23 0.39 1.14
C CYS A 27 -8.44 1.00 1.87
N TYR A 28 -8.45 0.97 3.20
CA TYR A 28 -9.52 1.55 4.02
C TYR A 28 -9.61 3.08 3.87
N ASN A 29 -8.47 3.78 3.97
CA ASN A 29 -8.43 5.24 3.81
C ASN A 29 -8.76 5.66 2.38
N SER A 30 -8.26 4.91 1.39
CA SER A 30 -8.60 5.10 -0.03
C SER A 30 -10.10 4.96 -0.25
N ARG A 31 -10.73 3.91 0.30
CA ARG A 31 -12.18 3.70 0.20
C ARG A 31 -12.98 4.85 0.82
N LYS A 32 -12.56 5.34 2.00
CA LYS A 32 -13.19 6.51 2.63
C LYS A 32 -13.12 7.75 1.73
N LEU A 33 -11.96 8.01 1.15
CA LEU A 33 -11.77 9.11 0.21
C LEU A 33 -12.68 8.98 -1.01
N TYR A 34 -12.75 7.80 -1.63
CA TYR A 34 -13.63 7.56 -2.78
C TYR A 34 -15.12 7.70 -2.47
N ILE A 35 -15.57 7.22 -1.31
CA ILE A 35 -16.96 7.39 -0.86
C ILE A 35 -17.28 8.88 -0.66
N TYR A 36 -16.36 9.61 -0.04
CA TYR A 36 -16.51 11.05 0.16
C TYR A 36 -16.61 11.78 -1.19
N LEU A 37 -15.66 11.54 -2.10
CA LEU A 37 -15.68 12.13 -3.43
C LEU A 37 -16.97 11.81 -4.18
N LYS A 38 -17.45 10.56 -4.14
CA LYS A 38 -18.72 10.19 -4.78
C LYS A 38 -19.90 10.99 -4.24
N LYS A 39 -19.88 11.35 -2.95
CA LYS A 39 -20.98 12.07 -2.28
C LYS A 39 -20.89 13.59 -2.46
N THR A 40 -19.70 14.18 -2.42
CA THR A 40 -19.51 15.63 -2.33
C THR A 40 -18.86 16.25 -3.58
N LYS A 41 -18.09 15.48 -4.34
CA LYS A 41 -17.37 15.92 -5.55
C LYS A 41 -17.53 14.87 -6.65
N TYR A 42 -18.78 14.62 -7.07
CA TYR A 42 -19.12 13.51 -7.98
C TYR A 42 -18.35 13.57 -9.31
N ASP A 43 -18.21 14.76 -9.90
CA ASP A 43 -17.46 14.93 -11.15
C ASP A 43 -16.00 14.50 -10.99
N ARG A 44 -15.38 14.84 -9.85
CA ARG A 44 -14.02 14.39 -9.53
C ARG A 44 -13.98 12.87 -9.35
N TRP A 45 -14.97 12.29 -8.69
CA TRP A 45 -15.06 10.83 -8.56
C TRP A 45 -15.16 10.16 -9.94
N CYS A 46 -15.96 10.69 -10.86
CA CYS A 46 -16.05 10.22 -12.24
C CYS A 46 -14.69 10.32 -12.95
N ASP A 47 -14.02 11.47 -12.89
CA ASP A 47 -12.70 11.67 -13.53
C ASP A 47 -11.68 10.61 -13.09
N LEU A 48 -11.63 10.34 -11.79
CA LEU A 48 -10.68 9.42 -11.17
C LEU A 48 -11.02 7.95 -11.40
N THR A 49 -12.29 7.64 -11.60
CA THR A 49 -12.78 6.27 -11.80
C THR A 49 -13.19 5.98 -13.25
N THR A 50 -12.82 6.84 -14.19
CA THR A 50 -13.04 6.60 -15.62
C THR A 50 -11.78 6.03 -16.25
N TRP A 51 -11.94 4.88 -16.92
CA TRP A 51 -10.89 4.23 -17.68
C TRP A 51 -11.27 4.13 -19.17
N GLY A 52 -10.72 5.04 -19.98
CA GLY A 52 -11.02 5.11 -21.42
C GLY A 52 -12.52 5.21 -21.67
N ASP A 53 -13.03 4.36 -22.55
CA ASP A 53 -14.44 4.32 -22.95
C ASP A 53 -15.34 3.52 -21.99
N LEU A 54 -14.78 2.92 -20.94
CA LEU A 54 -15.55 2.10 -19.99
C LEU A 54 -16.42 2.94 -19.03
N GLY A 55 -16.25 4.27 -19.03
CA GLY A 55 -17.03 5.19 -18.20
C GLY A 55 -16.62 5.19 -16.72
N PRO A 56 -17.35 5.96 -15.88
CA PRO A 56 -17.04 6.13 -14.47
C PRO A 56 -17.42 4.91 -13.62
N GLY A 57 -16.70 4.69 -12.52
CA GLY A 57 -16.86 3.54 -11.64
C GLY A 57 -15.89 2.38 -11.91
N VAL A 58 -15.14 2.43 -13.01
CA VAL A 58 -14.05 1.49 -13.31
C VAL A 58 -12.77 2.01 -12.69
N ASN A 59 -12.37 1.41 -11.57
CA ASN A 59 -11.28 1.88 -10.73
C ASN A 59 -9.97 2.08 -11.53
N ASN A 60 -9.67 3.33 -11.91
CA ASN A 60 -8.46 3.68 -12.65
C ASN A 60 -7.33 3.94 -11.66
N ALA A 61 -6.61 2.86 -11.34
CA ALA A 61 -5.54 2.90 -10.33
C ALA A 61 -4.49 3.98 -10.62
N SER A 62 -4.14 4.22 -11.89
CA SER A 62 -3.16 5.25 -12.28
C SER A 62 -3.62 6.65 -11.89
N LYS A 63 -4.85 7.03 -12.27
CA LYS A 63 -5.44 8.33 -11.89
C LYS A 63 -5.64 8.44 -10.39
N GLY A 64 -6.13 7.37 -9.75
CA GLY A 64 -6.32 7.30 -8.30
C GLY A 64 -5.03 7.56 -7.52
N ILE A 65 -3.95 6.87 -7.87
CA ILE A 65 -2.63 7.06 -7.25
C ILE A 65 -2.13 8.47 -7.54
N SER A 66 -2.16 8.93 -8.80
CA SER A 66 -1.73 10.30 -9.13
C SER A 66 -2.46 11.36 -8.30
N TYR A 67 -3.76 11.18 -8.10
CA TYR A 67 -4.58 12.05 -7.25
C TYR A 67 -4.18 12.00 -5.77
N MET A 68 -3.87 10.83 -5.22
CA MET A 68 -3.45 10.69 -3.82
C MET A 68 -2.12 11.40 -3.53
N PHE A 69 -1.24 11.49 -4.53
CA PHE A 69 0.09 12.09 -4.40
C PHE A 69 0.18 13.55 -4.86
N ASN A 70 -0.81 14.06 -5.58
CA ASN A 70 -0.87 15.45 -6.01
C ASN A 70 -1.46 16.39 -4.94
N LYS A 71 -1.40 17.70 -5.20
CA LYS A 71 -1.95 18.75 -4.32
C LYS A 71 -3.38 19.18 -4.69
N LEU A 72 -4.03 18.50 -5.64
CA LEU A 72 -5.37 18.85 -6.10
C LEU A 72 -6.38 18.68 -4.97
N ASP A 73 -7.36 19.57 -4.85
CA ASP A 73 -8.43 19.50 -3.83
C ASP A 73 -7.92 19.49 -2.36
N ASN A 74 -6.73 20.04 -2.09
CA ASN A 74 -6.15 20.15 -0.74
C ASN A 74 -6.72 21.29 0.12
N ASP A 75 -7.57 22.12 -0.47
CA ASP A 75 -8.42 23.11 0.20
C ASP A 75 -9.48 22.44 1.10
N ASP A 76 -9.88 21.22 0.76
CA ASP A 76 -10.76 20.39 1.58
C ASP A 76 -9.93 19.64 2.64
N ASP A 77 -10.16 19.99 3.92
CA ASP A 77 -9.44 19.42 5.05
C ASP A 77 -9.59 17.90 5.16
N PHE A 78 -10.77 17.35 4.81
CA PHE A 78 -11.01 15.90 4.84
C PHE A 78 -10.20 15.21 3.75
N ILE A 79 -10.23 15.72 2.51
CA ILE A 79 -9.45 15.18 1.40
C ILE A 79 -7.96 15.24 1.73
N ARG A 80 -7.49 16.38 2.27
CA ARG A 80 -6.09 16.56 2.66
C ARG A 80 -5.64 15.54 3.72
N ASP A 81 -6.44 15.35 4.76
CA ASP A 81 -6.17 14.36 5.83
C ASP A 81 -6.12 12.93 5.27
N GLN A 82 -7.12 12.53 4.47
CA GLN A 82 -7.14 11.19 3.88
C GLN A 82 -5.96 10.96 2.94
N LYS A 83 -5.62 11.93 2.07
CA LYS A 83 -4.42 11.85 1.21
C LYS A 83 -3.14 11.71 2.01
N MET A 84 -3.01 12.40 3.16
CA MET A 84 -1.83 12.24 4.02
C MET A 84 -1.75 10.82 4.62
N ARG A 85 -2.88 10.28 5.11
CA ARG A 85 -2.93 8.92 5.68
C ARG A 85 -2.60 7.84 4.66
N ILE A 86 -3.18 7.93 3.46
CA ILE A 86 -2.89 7.01 2.33
C ILE A 86 -1.40 7.08 2.00
N ARG A 87 -0.84 8.27 1.78
CA ARG A 87 0.59 8.44 1.46
C ARG A 87 1.50 7.87 2.55
N PHE A 88 1.14 8.03 3.81
CA PHE A 88 1.87 7.45 4.92
C PHE A 88 1.80 5.92 4.91
N ALA A 89 0.59 5.36 4.81
CA ALA A 89 0.38 3.91 4.77
C ALA A 89 1.11 3.27 3.58
N PHE A 90 1.03 3.87 2.40
CA PHE A 90 1.75 3.44 1.19
C PHE A 90 3.28 3.43 1.40
N LYS A 91 3.84 4.50 1.98
CA LYS A 91 5.29 4.57 2.28
C LYS A 91 5.71 3.50 3.29
N MET A 92 4.91 3.29 4.33
CA MET A 92 5.20 2.27 5.35
C MET A 92 5.10 0.85 4.78
N TRP A 93 4.09 0.58 3.97
CA TRP A 93 3.95 -0.69 3.26
C TRP A 93 5.16 -0.95 2.34
N LEU A 94 5.57 0.04 1.54
CA LEU A 94 6.72 -0.08 0.65
C LEU A 94 8.03 -0.32 1.44
N LEU A 95 8.24 0.42 2.53
CA LEU A 95 9.40 0.25 3.40
C LEU A 95 9.45 -1.17 3.99
N MET A 96 8.33 -1.66 4.51
CA MET A 96 8.23 -3.01 5.07
C MET A 96 8.45 -4.09 4.01
N ALA A 97 7.94 -3.89 2.78
CA ALA A 97 8.19 -4.79 1.66
C ALA A 97 9.67 -4.85 1.30
N VAL A 98 10.37 -3.72 1.25
CA VAL A 98 11.82 -3.65 1.02
C VAL A 98 12.59 -4.35 2.14
N ILE A 99 12.26 -4.10 3.41
CA ILE A 99 12.91 -4.77 4.55
C ILE A 99 12.72 -6.28 4.46
N THR A 100 11.49 -6.74 4.16
CA THR A 100 11.18 -8.17 4.00
C THR A 100 11.99 -8.79 2.86
N PHE A 101 12.10 -8.08 1.73
CA PHE A 101 12.87 -8.53 0.58
C PHE A 101 14.37 -8.65 0.89
N VAL A 102 14.97 -7.62 1.50
CA VAL A 102 16.39 -7.63 1.89
C VAL A 102 16.66 -8.74 2.90
N TYR A 103 15.78 -8.89 3.89
CA TYR A 103 15.87 -9.98 4.86
C TYR A 103 15.89 -11.35 4.18
N PHE A 104 15.02 -11.55 3.17
CA PHE A 104 14.95 -12.81 2.44
C PHE A 104 16.17 -13.05 1.54
N ALA A 105 16.61 -12.01 0.83
CA ALA A 105 17.77 -12.10 -0.06
C ALA A 105 19.06 -12.40 0.72
N VAL A 106 19.29 -11.68 1.82
CA VAL A 106 20.50 -11.83 2.65
C VAL A 106 20.42 -13.11 3.49
N GLY A 107 19.27 -13.36 4.14
CA GLY A 107 19.08 -14.55 4.98
C GLY A 107 19.09 -15.84 4.17
N GLY A 108 18.46 -15.86 3.00
CA GLY A 108 18.51 -16.98 2.06
C GLY A 108 19.93 -17.27 1.57
N TYR A 109 20.70 -16.24 1.24
CA TYR A 109 22.11 -16.40 0.85
C TYR A 109 22.96 -17.03 1.96
N ILE A 110 22.81 -16.55 3.21
CA ILE A 110 23.55 -17.09 4.36
C ILE A 110 23.16 -18.56 4.62
N LEU A 111 21.86 -18.87 4.59
CA LEU A 111 21.37 -20.23 4.80
C LEU A 111 21.91 -21.22 3.75
N LEU A 112 21.87 -20.84 2.47
CA LEU A 112 22.40 -21.67 1.38
C LEU A 112 23.91 -21.90 1.54
N HIS A 113 24.65 -20.88 1.96
CA HIS A 113 26.10 -21.01 2.13
C HIS A 113 26.49 -21.87 3.33
N ILE A 114 25.73 -21.81 4.43
CA ILE A 114 25.93 -22.68 5.60
C ILE A 114 25.61 -24.15 5.24
N GLN A 115 24.52 -24.40 4.50
CA GLN A 115 24.14 -25.76 4.10
C GLN A 115 25.07 -26.41 3.06
N SER A 116 25.84 -25.60 2.32
CA SER A 116 26.82 -26.08 1.32
C SER A 116 28.16 -26.51 1.92
N LYS A 117 28.38 -26.31 3.21
CA LYS A 117 29.59 -26.69 3.95
C LYS A 117 29.30 -27.88 4.86
#